data_AF-A0A950DUH0-F1
#
_entry.id   AF-A0A950DUH0-F1
#
_cell.length_a   1.000
_cell.length_b   1.000
_cell.length_c   1.000
_cell.angle_alpha   90.00
_cell.angle_beta   90.00
_cell.angle_gamma   90.00
#
_symmetry.space_group_name_H-M   'P 1'
#
loop_
_entity.id
_entity.type
_entity.pdbx_description
1 polymer ?
#
loop_
_entity_poly.entity_id
_entity_poly.type
_entity_poly.pdbx_seq_one_letter_code
_entity_poly.pdbx_strand_id
1 'polypeptide(L)'
;ALRPSPGQSASAKNLRLLLGSSPTVASHRASRHAVQDAYSLRCAPQVHGAARDATTFCRAVVERELASVVDNPVVLDGAIVSAGNFHGQALAYAADLLASVCADLAAISERRIDRLLDPARSRGLPAFLSPDPGRNSGFMLAQYTAAAMVAALRHAATPLAVQSASTSAGQEDHVSMSFEAARRSRESVPMLRSVLAVELCCAAQALELRAPLQPAPATGALMTAIRELVAPLREDRALAGDLASVDVWLATERWRTALGPLASRIR
;
A
#
# COMPACT_ATOMS: atom_id res chain seq x y z
N ALA A 1 -16.55 17.31 11.02
CA ALA A 1 -15.13 16.87 11.01
C ALA A 1 -14.24 18.11 10.91
N LEU A 2 -13.06 18.13 11.55
CA LEU A 2 -12.16 19.30 11.53
C LEU A 2 -11.37 19.46 10.22
N ARG A 3 -11.13 18.35 9.50
CA ARG A 3 -10.59 18.34 8.12
C ARG A 3 -11.50 17.48 7.23
N PRO A 4 -12.25 18.06 6.27
CA PRO A 4 -13.30 17.36 5.55
C PRO A 4 -12.77 16.58 4.32
N SER A 5 -11.87 15.62 4.51
CA SER A 5 -11.52 14.64 3.45
C SER A 5 -12.34 13.35 3.62
N PRO A 6 -13.05 12.88 2.57
CA PRO A 6 -13.78 11.61 2.60
C PRO A 6 -12.87 10.41 2.85
N GLY A 7 -11.76 10.30 2.10
CA GLY A 7 -10.79 9.23 2.25
C GLY A 7 -10.14 9.21 3.63
N GLN A 8 -9.78 10.38 4.18
CA GLN A 8 -9.26 10.47 5.55
C GLN A 8 -10.28 10.00 6.59
N SER A 9 -11.55 10.38 6.42
CA SER A 9 -12.64 9.97 7.31
C SER A 9 -12.88 8.46 7.26
N ALA A 10 -12.85 7.87 6.06
CA ALA A 10 -12.95 6.43 5.86
C ALA A 10 -11.76 5.68 6.48
N SER A 11 -10.53 6.15 6.26
CA SER A 11 -9.31 5.55 6.83
C SER A 11 -9.33 5.61 8.37
N ALA A 12 -9.68 6.77 8.95
CA ALA A 12 -9.81 6.89 10.40
C ALA A 12 -10.91 5.97 10.97
N LYS A 13 -12.05 5.84 10.27
CA LYS A 13 -13.12 4.92 10.66
C LYS A 13 -12.63 3.47 10.65
N ASN A 14 -11.94 3.03 9.60
CA ASN A 14 -11.38 1.68 9.52
C ASN A 14 -10.40 1.40 10.66
N LEU A 15 -9.50 2.33 10.95
CA LEU A 15 -8.55 2.18 12.07
C LEU A 15 -9.26 2.06 13.42
N ARG A 16 -10.31 2.86 13.68
CA ARG A 16 -11.11 2.71 14.92
C ARG A 16 -11.81 1.36 15.02
N LEU A 17 -12.29 0.83 13.90
CA LEU A 17 -12.91 -0.49 13.84
C LEU A 17 -11.89 -1.60 14.09
N LEU A 18 -10.73 -1.54 13.43
CA LEU A 18 -9.68 -2.54 13.54
C LEU A 18 -8.99 -2.55 14.91
N LEU A 19 -8.86 -1.39 15.55
CA LEU A 19 -8.21 -1.23 16.85
C LEU A 19 -9.21 -1.19 18.02
N GLY A 20 -10.49 -1.41 17.74
CA GLY A 20 -11.55 -1.39 18.74
C GLY A 20 -11.27 -2.38 19.88
N SER A 21 -11.41 -1.92 21.12
CA SER A 21 -11.16 -2.72 22.33
C SER A 21 -9.76 -3.35 22.43
N SER A 22 -8.75 -2.77 21.79
CA SER A 22 -7.37 -3.27 21.86
C SER A 22 -6.75 -3.08 23.25
N PRO A 23 -6.34 -4.16 23.94
CA PRO A 23 -5.56 -4.07 25.17
C PRO A 23 -4.20 -3.41 24.94
N THR A 24 -3.53 -3.70 23.82
CA THR A 24 -2.28 -3.01 23.44
C THR A 24 -2.46 -1.50 23.32
N VAL A 25 -3.51 -1.00 22.65
CA VAL A 25 -3.72 0.46 22.59
C VAL A 25 -4.06 1.02 23.98
N ALA A 26 -4.85 0.29 24.77
CA ALA A 26 -5.24 0.72 26.11
C ALA A 26 -4.04 0.81 27.08
N SER A 27 -3.04 -0.08 26.98
CA SER A 27 -1.87 -0.09 27.86
C SER A 27 -1.02 1.18 27.77
N HIS A 28 -1.18 1.95 26.71
CA HIS A 28 -0.43 3.19 26.47
C HIS A 28 -1.17 4.47 26.86
N ARG A 29 -2.45 4.41 27.29
CA ARG A 29 -3.24 5.61 27.64
C ARG A 29 -2.62 6.48 28.74
N ALA A 30 -1.97 5.86 29.71
CA ALA A 30 -1.30 6.55 30.82
C ALA A 30 0.23 6.55 30.68
N SER A 31 0.76 6.16 29.52
CA SER A 31 2.21 6.03 29.36
C SER A 31 2.90 7.37 29.20
N ARG A 32 4.08 7.51 29.82
CA ARG A 32 4.96 8.67 29.65
C ARG A 32 6.01 8.47 28.55
N HIS A 33 5.95 7.39 27.77
CA HIS A 33 7.01 7.03 26.82
C HIS A 33 7.15 8.00 25.63
N ALA A 34 6.11 8.77 25.31
CA ALA A 34 6.10 9.71 24.19
C ALA A 34 4.97 10.73 24.34
N VAL A 35 5.24 11.97 23.97
CA VAL A 35 4.21 13.02 23.84
C VAL A 35 3.34 12.77 22.62
N GLN A 36 3.91 12.25 21.53
CA GLN A 36 3.22 11.93 20.29
C GLN A 36 3.85 10.72 19.60
N ASP A 37 3.03 9.92 18.92
CA ASP A 37 3.52 8.92 17.98
C ASP A 37 4.13 9.57 16.74
N ALA A 38 5.04 8.85 16.11
CA ALA A 38 5.62 9.29 14.84
C ALA A 38 4.61 9.22 13.69
N TYR A 39 4.94 9.92 12.62
CA TYR A 39 4.00 10.15 11.51
C TYR A 39 3.63 8.88 10.76
N SER A 40 4.52 7.89 10.65
CA SER A 40 4.21 6.62 9.98
C SER A 40 3.05 5.85 10.65
N LEU A 41 2.78 6.13 11.94
CA LEU A 41 1.63 5.63 12.70
C LEU A 41 0.51 6.68 12.77
N ARG A 42 0.83 7.90 13.24
CA ARG A 42 -0.16 8.93 13.56
C ARG A 42 -0.82 9.55 12.33
N CYS A 43 -0.09 9.64 11.22
CA CYS A 43 -0.58 10.23 9.98
C CYS A 43 -1.18 9.17 9.03
N ALA A 44 -1.36 7.92 9.47
CA ALA A 44 -1.98 6.87 8.67
C ALA A 44 -3.37 7.24 8.12
N PRO A 45 -4.28 7.91 8.88
CA PRO A 45 -5.54 8.38 8.31
C PRO A 45 -5.35 9.35 7.14
N GLN A 46 -4.40 10.27 7.24
CA GLN A 46 -4.15 11.32 6.26
C GLN A 46 -3.55 10.73 4.98
N VAL A 47 -2.53 9.88 5.11
CA VAL A 47 -1.82 9.28 3.98
C VAL A 47 -2.67 8.23 3.28
N HIS A 48 -3.20 7.25 4.03
CA HIS A 48 -4.07 6.23 3.44
C HIS A 48 -5.42 6.80 2.98
N GLY A 49 -5.83 7.95 3.54
CA GLY A 49 -7.01 8.68 3.09
C GLY A 49 -6.78 9.38 1.75
N ALA A 50 -5.66 10.08 1.60
CA ALA A 50 -5.28 10.69 0.33
C ALA A 50 -5.15 9.65 -0.79
N ALA A 51 -4.60 8.46 -0.49
CA ALA A 51 -4.54 7.35 -1.44
C ALA A 51 -5.93 6.85 -1.89
N ARG A 52 -6.94 6.87 -1.01
CA ARG A 52 -8.34 6.53 -1.35
C ARG A 52 -8.96 7.60 -2.24
N ASP A 53 -8.77 8.86 -1.89
CA ASP A 53 -9.29 9.99 -2.67
C ASP A 53 -8.67 9.98 -4.09
N ALA A 54 -7.35 9.75 -4.20
CA ALA A 54 -6.65 9.61 -5.47
C ALA A 54 -7.13 8.40 -6.30
N THR A 55 -7.26 7.22 -5.68
CA THR A 55 -7.80 6.03 -6.36
C THR A 55 -9.23 6.26 -6.85
N THR A 56 -10.05 6.99 -6.09
CA THR A 56 -11.43 7.34 -6.49
C THR A 56 -11.42 8.24 -7.72
N PHE A 57 -10.53 9.24 -7.76
CA PHE A 57 -10.35 10.08 -8.95
C PHE A 57 -9.91 9.27 -10.17
N CYS A 58 -8.88 8.42 -10.03
CA CYS A 58 -8.37 7.60 -11.13
C CYS A 58 -9.44 6.64 -11.65
N ARG A 59 -10.22 6.03 -10.76
CA ARG A 59 -11.36 5.18 -11.12
C ARG A 59 -12.37 5.94 -11.99
N ALA A 60 -12.77 7.16 -11.58
CA ALA A 60 -13.72 7.96 -12.34
C ALA A 60 -13.18 8.38 -13.72
N VAL A 61 -11.86 8.57 -13.87
CA VAL A 61 -11.23 8.77 -15.19
C VAL A 61 -11.39 7.51 -16.05
N VAL A 62 -10.99 6.35 -15.53
CA VAL A 62 -11.08 5.08 -16.27
C VAL A 62 -12.52 4.73 -16.64
N GLU A 63 -13.48 4.92 -15.73
CA GLU A 63 -14.90 4.65 -15.98
C GLU A 63 -15.48 5.53 -17.11
N ARG A 64 -15.06 6.80 -17.19
CA ARG A 64 -15.46 7.67 -18.31
C ARG A 64 -14.86 7.20 -19.63
N GLU A 65 -13.58 6.85 -19.64
CA GLU A 65 -12.88 6.37 -20.84
C GLU A 65 -13.48 5.06 -21.36
N LEU A 66 -13.85 4.14 -20.46
CA LEU A 66 -14.55 2.89 -20.82
C LEU A 66 -15.95 3.14 -21.43
N ALA A 67 -16.56 4.27 -21.15
CA ALA A 67 -17.86 4.67 -21.70
C ALA A 67 -17.73 5.55 -22.96
N SER A 68 -16.52 5.88 -23.40
CA SER A 68 -16.26 6.79 -24.52
C SER A 68 -16.10 6.05 -25.86
N VAL A 69 -16.44 6.73 -26.95
CA VAL A 69 -16.00 6.35 -28.30
C VAL A 69 -14.63 6.98 -28.54
N VAL A 70 -13.59 6.15 -28.49
CA VAL A 70 -12.18 6.58 -28.61
C VAL A 70 -11.58 6.34 -30.00
N ASP A 71 -12.37 5.85 -30.95
CA ASP A 71 -11.90 5.60 -32.32
C ASP A 71 -11.92 6.89 -33.19
N ASN A 72 -11.32 6.80 -34.36
CA ASN A 72 -11.32 7.84 -35.38
C ASN A 72 -11.21 7.25 -36.80
N PRO A 73 -12.04 7.68 -37.77
CA PRO A 73 -13.07 8.73 -37.68
C PRO A 73 -14.34 8.27 -36.96
N VAL A 74 -15.16 9.22 -36.53
CA VAL A 74 -16.47 8.95 -35.92
C VAL A 74 -17.60 9.28 -36.91
N VAL A 75 -18.69 8.51 -36.85
CA VAL A 75 -19.90 8.80 -37.62
C VAL A 75 -20.89 9.54 -36.72
N LEU A 76 -21.22 10.79 -37.07
CA LEU A 76 -22.14 11.64 -36.33
C LEU A 76 -23.21 12.16 -37.29
N ASP A 77 -24.49 11.83 -37.02
CA ASP A 77 -25.65 12.26 -37.81
C ASP A 77 -25.51 11.98 -39.31
N GLY A 78 -24.90 10.83 -39.66
CA GLY A 78 -24.68 10.40 -41.04
C GLY A 78 -23.45 11.02 -41.72
N ALA A 79 -22.71 11.90 -41.04
CA ALA A 79 -21.44 12.46 -41.52
C ALA A 79 -20.23 11.73 -40.91
N ILE A 80 -19.15 11.61 -41.69
CA ILE A 80 -17.85 11.12 -41.23
C ILE A 80 -17.04 12.31 -40.72
N VAL A 81 -16.67 12.29 -39.44
CA VAL A 81 -15.97 13.38 -38.75
C VAL A 81 -14.63 12.89 -38.21
N SER A 82 -13.55 13.62 -38.50
CA SER A 82 -12.24 13.38 -37.90
C SER A 82 -12.21 13.95 -36.47
N ALA A 83 -11.73 13.17 -35.52
CA ALA A 83 -11.68 13.48 -34.09
C ALA A 83 -10.35 13.02 -33.47
N GLY A 84 -10.02 13.54 -32.29
CA GLY A 84 -8.82 13.19 -31.52
C GLY A 84 -9.09 12.29 -30.30
N ASN A 85 -10.25 11.63 -30.22
CA ASN A 85 -10.67 10.89 -29.02
C ASN A 85 -9.77 9.69 -28.68
N PHE A 86 -8.93 9.23 -29.60
CA PHE A 86 -7.91 8.19 -29.36
C PHE A 86 -6.79 8.66 -28.42
N HIS A 87 -6.66 9.98 -28.19
CA HIS A 87 -5.57 10.53 -27.41
C HIS A 87 -5.79 10.35 -25.89
N GLY A 88 -5.24 9.27 -25.33
CA GLY A 88 -5.43 8.86 -23.92
C GLY A 88 -4.76 9.71 -22.82
N GLN A 89 -4.69 11.04 -22.94
CA GLN A 89 -3.99 11.90 -21.98
C GLN A 89 -4.54 11.77 -20.54
N ALA A 90 -5.87 11.69 -20.41
CA ALA A 90 -6.52 11.54 -19.11
C ALA A 90 -6.10 10.23 -18.41
N LEU A 91 -6.02 9.13 -19.16
CA LEU A 91 -5.52 7.84 -18.67
C LEU A 91 -4.06 7.91 -18.24
N ALA A 92 -3.21 8.63 -19.00
CA ALA A 92 -1.81 8.80 -18.66
C ALA A 92 -1.64 9.50 -17.30
N TYR A 93 -2.36 10.61 -17.06
CA TYR A 93 -2.33 11.31 -15.77
C TYR A 93 -2.86 10.45 -14.62
N ALA A 94 -3.96 9.71 -14.84
CA ALA A 94 -4.52 8.81 -13.83
C ALA A 94 -3.54 7.69 -13.46
N ALA A 95 -2.85 7.11 -14.44
CA ALA A 95 -1.88 6.04 -14.22
C ALA A 95 -0.60 6.54 -13.51
N ASP A 96 -0.09 7.72 -13.88
CA ASP A 96 1.05 8.35 -13.19
C ASP A 96 0.73 8.68 -11.72
N LEU A 97 -0.49 9.14 -11.46
CA LEU A 97 -0.96 9.38 -10.09
C LEU A 97 -1.04 8.06 -9.30
N LEU A 98 -1.53 6.97 -9.89
CA LEU A 98 -1.57 5.67 -9.22
C LEU A 98 -0.17 5.12 -8.90
N ALA A 99 0.79 5.28 -9.81
CA ALA A 99 2.19 4.91 -9.56
C ALA A 99 2.78 5.71 -8.38
N SER A 100 2.52 7.01 -8.33
CA SER A 100 2.92 7.89 -7.22
C SER A 100 2.29 7.47 -5.89
N VAL A 101 0.99 7.12 -5.89
CA VAL A 101 0.28 6.63 -4.71
C VAL A 101 0.88 5.30 -4.22
N CYS A 102 1.25 4.39 -5.11
CA CYS A 102 1.91 3.13 -4.73
C CYS A 102 3.25 3.39 -4.05
N ALA A 103 4.06 4.31 -4.58
CA ALA A 103 5.34 4.70 -3.99
C ALA A 103 5.19 5.33 -2.59
N ASP A 104 4.21 6.20 -2.40
CA ASP A 104 3.95 6.84 -1.09
C ASP A 104 3.46 5.84 -0.04
N LEU A 105 2.52 4.96 -0.41
CA LEU A 105 2.03 3.90 0.47
C LEU A 105 3.14 2.92 0.88
N ALA A 106 4.03 2.56 -0.05
CA ALA A 106 5.18 1.72 0.24
C ALA A 106 6.16 2.44 1.18
N ALA A 107 6.42 3.73 0.95
CA ALA A 107 7.32 4.52 1.80
C ALA A 107 6.82 4.59 3.25
N ILE A 108 5.53 4.88 3.48
CA ILE A 108 5.01 4.92 4.85
C ILE A 108 4.98 3.54 5.52
N SER A 109 4.72 2.47 4.75
CA SER A 109 4.78 1.08 5.23
C SER A 109 6.20 0.68 5.64
N GLU A 110 7.19 0.99 4.81
CA GLU A 110 8.59 0.71 5.12
C GLU A 110 9.09 1.50 6.34
N ARG A 111 8.62 2.74 6.56
CA ARG A 111 8.90 3.48 7.81
C ARG A 111 8.25 2.85 9.06
N ARG A 112 7.23 2.00 8.92
CA ARG A 112 6.69 1.19 10.02
C ARG A 112 7.50 -0.09 10.23
N ILE A 113 7.95 -0.73 9.15
CA ILE A 113 8.92 -1.85 9.20
C ILE A 113 10.17 -1.41 9.97
N ASP A 114 10.85 -0.34 9.51
CA ASP A 114 12.06 0.21 10.13
C ASP A 114 11.91 0.45 11.64
N ARG A 115 10.74 0.98 12.05
CA ARG A 115 10.44 1.25 13.45
C ARG A 115 10.29 -0.02 14.29
N LEU A 116 9.72 -1.08 13.73
CA LEU A 116 9.57 -2.35 14.44
C LEU A 116 10.94 -3.02 14.67
N LEU A 117 11.86 -2.84 13.73
CA LEU A 117 13.16 -3.51 13.72
C LEU A 117 14.21 -2.82 14.59
N ASP A 118 14.07 -1.52 14.88
CA ASP A 118 15.02 -0.77 15.69
C ASP A 118 14.62 -0.71 17.19
N PRO A 119 15.41 -1.31 18.11
CA PRO A 119 15.19 -1.23 19.56
C PRO A 119 15.00 0.18 20.11
N ALA A 120 15.69 1.18 19.54
CA ALA A 120 15.60 2.56 20.02
C ALA A 120 14.23 3.19 19.73
N ARG A 121 13.50 2.69 18.74
CA ARG A 121 12.20 3.23 18.29
C ARG A 121 11.03 2.28 18.53
N SER A 122 11.30 0.99 18.71
CA SER A 122 10.30 -0.09 18.74
C SER A 122 9.58 -0.24 20.07
N ARG A 123 9.99 0.45 21.13
CA ARG A 123 9.39 0.36 22.48
C ARG A 123 9.47 -1.06 23.06
N GLY A 124 10.70 -1.54 23.22
CA GLY A 124 11.01 -2.78 23.95
C GLY A 124 11.02 -4.04 23.09
N LEU A 125 10.96 -3.94 21.76
CA LEU A 125 11.19 -5.10 20.89
C LEU A 125 12.70 -5.33 20.71
N PRO A 126 13.16 -6.59 20.60
CA PRO A 126 14.55 -6.90 20.34
C PRO A 126 14.95 -6.48 18.92
N ALA A 127 16.25 -6.33 18.68
CA ALA A 127 16.79 -5.90 17.40
C ALA A 127 16.33 -6.85 16.28
N PHE A 128 15.82 -6.26 15.20
CA PHE A 128 15.33 -6.97 14.02
C PHE A 128 14.25 -8.03 14.30
N LEU A 129 13.57 -7.93 15.45
CA LEU A 129 12.57 -8.87 15.95
C LEU A 129 13.10 -10.30 16.15
N SER A 130 14.42 -10.43 16.39
CA SER A 130 15.05 -11.70 16.71
C SER A 130 14.95 -12.01 18.21
N PRO A 131 14.55 -13.22 18.63
CA PRO A 131 14.62 -13.64 20.04
C PRO A 131 16.06 -13.74 20.58
N ASP A 132 17.05 -13.95 19.71
CA ASP A 132 18.48 -14.05 20.04
C ASP A 132 19.30 -13.19 19.05
N PRO A 133 19.29 -11.84 19.22
CA PRO A 133 19.93 -10.92 18.29
C PRO A 133 21.46 -11.02 18.35
N GLY A 134 22.11 -10.92 17.19
CA GLY A 134 23.57 -11.05 17.06
C GLY A 134 23.99 -12.44 16.59
N ARG A 135 23.33 -13.49 17.10
CA ARG A 135 23.40 -14.84 16.50
C ARG A 135 22.48 -14.95 15.29
N ASN A 136 21.25 -14.44 15.42
CA ASN A 136 20.25 -14.41 14.36
C ASN A 136 20.01 -12.96 13.90
N SER A 137 19.86 -12.77 12.59
CA SER A 137 19.61 -11.49 11.95
C SER A 137 18.12 -11.14 11.89
N GLY A 138 17.23 -12.11 12.09
CA GLY A 138 15.79 -11.90 12.10
C GLY A 138 15.27 -11.32 10.78
N PHE A 139 14.51 -10.23 10.87
CA PHE A 139 13.90 -9.56 9.70
C PHE A 139 14.80 -8.53 9.02
N MET A 140 16.09 -8.44 9.37
CA MET A 140 17.03 -7.47 8.78
C MET A 140 17.02 -7.52 7.24
N LEU A 141 17.19 -8.70 6.64
CA LEU A 141 17.22 -8.83 5.18
C LEU A 141 15.84 -8.61 4.52
N ALA A 142 14.75 -8.91 5.22
CA ALA A 142 13.41 -8.59 4.74
C ALA A 142 13.20 -7.07 4.62
N GLN A 143 13.80 -6.28 5.52
CA GLN A 143 13.83 -4.83 5.39
C GLN A 143 14.58 -4.38 4.13
N TYR A 144 15.67 -5.05 3.75
CA TYR A 144 16.41 -4.70 2.54
C TYR A 144 15.55 -4.91 1.29
N THR A 145 14.78 -6.01 1.25
CA THR A 145 13.77 -6.23 0.21
C THR A 145 12.75 -5.09 0.16
N ALA A 146 12.18 -4.70 1.31
CA ALA A 146 11.22 -3.60 1.36
C ALA A 146 11.83 -2.27 0.90
N ALA A 147 13.04 -1.94 1.35
CA ALA A 147 13.74 -0.72 0.96
C ALA A 147 14.07 -0.68 -0.54
N ALA A 148 14.49 -1.81 -1.12
CA ALA A 148 14.74 -1.93 -2.56
C ALA A 148 13.46 -1.73 -3.38
N MET A 149 12.33 -2.30 -2.94
CA MET A 149 11.04 -2.09 -3.59
C MET A 149 10.57 -0.64 -3.51
N VAL A 150 10.79 0.05 -2.37
CA VAL A 150 10.52 1.49 -2.24
C VAL A 150 11.36 2.31 -3.22
N ALA A 151 12.65 1.97 -3.39
CA ALA A 151 13.50 2.65 -4.35
C ALA A 151 13.01 2.45 -5.80
N ALA A 152 12.64 1.22 -6.16
CA ALA A 152 12.08 0.91 -7.49
C ALA A 152 10.75 1.64 -7.73
N LEU A 153 9.86 1.68 -6.73
CA LEU A 153 8.58 2.39 -6.81
C LEU A 153 8.76 3.91 -6.98
N ARG A 154 9.74 4.51 -6.30
CA ARG A 154 10.06 5.94 -6.48
C ARG A 154 10.52 6.23 -7.90
N HIS A 155 11.35 5.36 -8.48
CA HIS A 155 11.73 5.49 -9.88
C HIS A 155 10.51 5.36 -10.81
N ALA A 156 9.65 4.37 -10.54
CA ALA A 156 8.41 4.15 -11.29
C ALA A 156 7.41 5.30 -11.19
N ALA A 157 7.49 6.15 -10.17
CA ALA A 157 6.63 7.33 -10.00
C ALA A 157 7.03 8.54 -10.88
N THR A 158 8.09 8.45 -11.69
CA THR A 158 8.48 9.52 -12.62
C THR A 158 7.41 9.74 -13.70
N PRO A 159 6.75 10.92 -13.84
CA PRO A 159 5.61 11.07 -14.75
C PRO A 159 5.96 10.77 -16.23
N LEU A 160 5.21 9.85 -16.86
CA LEU A 160 5.31 9.53 -18.29
C LEU A 160 4.38 10.38 -19.14
N ALA A 161 3.28 10.86 -18.57
CA ALA A 161 2.26 11.64 -19.27
C ALA A 161 2.77 12.98 -19.85
N VAL A 162 4.00 13.38 -19.48
CA VAL A 162 4.68 14.60 -19.95
C VAL A 162 5.88 14.30 -20.86
N GLN A 163 6.08 13.04 -21.24
CA GLN A 163 7.25 12.56 -22.00
C GLN A 163 6.91 12.31 -23.48
N SER A 164 6.06 13.16 -24.07
CA SER A 164 5.69 13.07 -25.48
C SER A 164 6.92 13.09 -26.38
N ALA A 165 6.94 12.21 -27.37
CA ALA A 165 7.94 12.20 -28.44
C ALA A 165 7.22 12.13 -29.78
N SER A 166 7.63 12.98 -30.73
CA SER A 166 6.99 13.04 -32.04
C SER A 166 7.30 11.79 -32.88
N THR A 167 6.27 11.26 -33.52
CA THR A 167 6.34 10.12 -34.44
C THR A 167 5.74 10.50 -35.80
N SER A 168 5.82 9.56 -36.75
CA SER A 168 5.12 9.68 -38.03
C SER A 168 5.45 10.96 -38.80
N ALA A 169 6.75 11.30 -38.87
CA ALA A 169 7.29 12.49 -39.55
C ALA A 169 6.66 13.83 -39.09
N GLY A 170 6.28 13.94 -37.82
CA GLY A 170 5.67 15.15 -37.26
C GLY A 170 4.15 15.17 -37.31
N GLN A 171 3.50 14.12 -37.84
CA GLN A 171 2.05 14.03 -37.86
C GLN A 171 1.46 13.70 -36.48
N GLU A 172 2.16 12.85 -35.72
CA GLU A 172 1.88 12.56 -34.32
C GLU A 172 2.90 13.33 -33.48
N ASP A 173 2.76 14.65 -33.45
CA ASP A 173 3.67 15.57 -32.77
C ASP A 173 3.46 15.64 -31.26
N HIS A 174 2.31 15.19 -30.77
CA HIS A 174 1.98 15.06 -29.37
C HIS A 174 1.29 13.73 -29.04
N VAL A 175 1.81 12.99 -28.06
CA VAL A 175 1.28 11.70 -27.60
C VAL A 175 1.21 11.61 -26.07
N SER A 176 0.28 10.80 -25.57
CA SER A 176 -0.01 10.71 -24.13
C SER A 176 0.91 9.83 -23.31
N MET A 177 1.63 8.89 -23.94
CA MET A 177 2.36 7.80 -23.24
C MET A 177 1.46 6.94 -22.31
N SER A 178 0.14 6.96 -22.53
CA SER A 178 -0.85 6.35 -21.63
C SER A 178 -0.70 4.85 -21.46
N PHE A 179 -0.34 4.12 -22.51
CA PHE A 179 -0.08 2.68 -22.44
C PHE A 179 1.06 2.36 -21.47
N GLU A 180 2.19 3.06 -21.59
CA GLU A 180 3.34 2.82 -20.72
C GLU A 180 3.11 3.28 -19.28
N ALA A 181 2.41 4.42 -19.10
CA ALA A 181 1.97 4.85 -17.78
C ALA A 181 1.10 3.78 -17.11
N ALA A 182 0.13 3.21 -17.82
CA ALA A 182 -0.74 2.15 -17.33
C ALA A 182 0.02 0.85 -17.01
N ARG A 183 0.92 0.40 -17.91
CA ARG A 183 1.75 -0.80 -17.71
C ARG A 183 2.60 -0.67 -16.44
N ARG A 184 3.27 0.46 -16.28
CA ARG A 184 4.09 0.76 -15.10
C ARG A 184 3.27 0.87 -13.82
N SER A 185 2.09 1.48 -13.87
CA SER A 185 1.18 1.50 -12.73
C SER A 185 0.76 0.09 -12.31
N ARG A 186 0.49 -0.80 -13.28
CA ARG A 186 0.18 -2.21 -13.01
C ARG A 186 1.35 -2.95 -12.35
N GLU A 187 2.58 -2.68 -12.78
CA GLU A 187 3.80 -3.26 -12.20
C GLU A 187 4.12 -2.71 -10.79
N SER A 188 3.62 -1.52 -10.46
CA SER A 188 3.78 -0.90 -9.13
C SER A 188 2.99 -1.61 -8.03
N VAL A 189 1.84 -2.20 -8.36
CA VAL A 189 0.96 -2.89 -7.40
C VAL A 189 1.64 -4.08 -6.69
N PRO A 190 2.25 -5.06 -7.40
CA PRO A 190 2.92 -6.18 -6.73
C PRO A 190 4.16 -5.74 -5.92
N MET A 191 4.88 -4.69 -6.33
CA MET A 191 5.97 -4.14 -5.53
C MET A 191 5.47 -3.54 -4.21
N LEU A 192 4.38 -2.76 -4.25
CA LEU A 192 3.72 -2.28 -3.02
C LEU A 192 3.28 -3.45 -2.14
N ARG A 193 2.67 -4.49 -2.73
CA ARG A 193 2.20 -5.66 -1.99
C ARG A 193 3.34 -6.42 -1.30
N SER A 194 4.50 -6.51 -1.95
CA SER A 194 5.71 -7.09 -1.36
C SER A 194 6.17 -6.33 -0.11
N VAL A 195 6.14 -4.99 -0.13
CA VAL A 195 6.44 -4.17 1.06
C VAL A 195 5.43 -4.42 2.18
N LEU A 196 4.13 -4.49 1.85
CA LEU A 196 3.07 -4.79 2.82
C LEU A 196 3.22 -6.21 3.39
N ALA A 197 3.64 -7.20 2.61
CA ALA A 197 3.89 -8.56 3.07
C ALA A 197 5.02 -8.58 4.13
N VAL A 198 6.11 -7.85 3.89
CA VAL A 198 7.18 -7.69 4.89
C VAL A 198 6.64 -7.03 6.17
N GLU A 199 5.85 -5.96 6.03
CA GLU A 199 5.25 -5.27 7.17
C GLU A 199 4.37 -6.20 8.00
N LEU A 200 3.53 -7.01 7.37
CA LEU A 200 2.62 -7.93 8.06
C LEU A 200 3.38 -9.05 8.78
N CYS A 201 4.43 -9.61 8.18
CA CYS A 201 5.29 -10.58 8.86
C CYS A 201 5.99 -9.96 10.08
N CYS A 202 6.53 -8.74 9.94
CA CYS A 202 7.14 -8.01 11.05
C CYS A 202 6.12 -7.71 12.15
N ALA A 203 4.91 -7.27 11.78
CA ALA A 203 3.85 -6.96 12.73
C ALA A 203 3.38 -8.19 13.50
N ALA A 204 3.21 -9.34 12.82
CA ALA A 204 2.84 -10.60 13.47
C ALA A 204 3.91 -11.05 14.48
N GLN A 205 5.19 -11.00 14.09
CA GLN A 205 6.31 -11.29 14.99
C GLN A 205 6.36 -10.32 16.18
N ALA A 206 6.20 -9.02 15.92
CA ALA A 206 6.22 -8.00 16.96
C ALA A 206 5.09 -8.15 17.98
N LEU A 207 3.89 -8.57 17.55
CA LEU A 207 2.78 -8.82 18.47
C LEU A 207 3.08 -9.98 19.42
N GLU A 208 3.67 -11.07 18.91
CA GLU A 208 4.06 -12.22 19.75
C GLU A 208 5.14 -11.85 20.77
N LEU A 209 6.14 -11.06 20.35
CA LEU A 209 7.21 -10.58 21.22
C LEU A 209 6.72 -9.58 22.28
N ARG A 210 5.47 -9.11 22.19
CA ARG A 210 4.82 -8.26 23.21
C ARG A 210 3.96 -9.03 24.21
N ALA A 211 3.94 -10.37 24.14
CA ALA A 211 3.24 -11.17 25.13
C ALA A 211 3.65 -10.76 26.56
N PRO A 212 2.70 -10.70 27.53
CA PRO A 212 1.32 -11.18 27.43
C PRO A 212 0.30 -10.18 26.84
N LEU A 213 0.72 -9.01 26.33
CA LEU A 213 -0.21 -8.04 25.74
C LEU A 213 -0.91 -8.63 24.50
N GLN A 214 -2.22 -8.47 24.46
CA GLN A 214 -3.06 -9.00 23.37
C GLN A 214 -3.45 -7.90 22.37
N PRO A 215 -3.51 -8.21 21.07
CA PRO A 215 -4.00 -7.30 20.04
C PRO A 215 -5.52 -7.05 20.17
N ALA A 216 -6.05 -6.12 19.37
CA ALA A 216 -7.51 -6.02 19.20
C ALA A 216 -8.06 -7.31 18.56
N PRO A 217 -9.34 -7.67 18.75
CA PRO A 217 -9.93 -8.87 18.14
C PRO A 217 -9.69 -8.97 16.63
N ALA A 218 -9.87 -7.88 15.89
CA ALA A 218 -9.65 -7.85 14.45
C ALA A 218 -8.18 -8.06 14.05
N THR A 219 -7.26 -7.34 14.70
CA THR A 219 -5.82 -7.48 14.45
C THR A 219 -5.28 -8.84 14.92
N GLY A 220 -5.87 -9.42 15.97
CA GLY A 220 -5.56 -10.78 16.44
C GLY A 220 -6.00 -11.84 15.44
N ALA A 221 -7.21 -11.71 14.87
CA ALA A 221 -7.67 -12.61 13.83
C ALA A 221 -6.77 -12.56 12.57
N LEU A 222 -6.33 -11.36 12.16
CA LEU A 222 -5.35 -11.21 11.08
C LEU A 222 -4.00 -11.85 11.43
N MET A 223 -3.52 -11.68 12.66
CA MET A 223 -2.29 -12.33 13.13
C MET A 223 -2.42 -13.85 13.06
N THR A 224 -3.52 -14.43 13.53
CA THR A 224 -3.78 -15.88 13.46
C THR A 224 -3.75 -16.36 12.01
N ALA A 225 -4.44 -15.68 11.10
CA ALA A 225 -4.44 -16.03 9.68
C ALA A 225 -3.05 -15.92 9.03
N ILE A 226 -2.21 -14.95 9.44
CA ILE A 226 -0.81 -14.88 9.00
C ILE A 226 -0.02 -16.09 9.53
N ARG A 227 -0.28 -16.55 10.76
CA ARG A 227 0.40 -17.72 11.34
C ARG A 227 0.01 -19.06 10.72
N GLU A 228 -1.15 -19.13 10.07
CA GLU A 228 -1.51 -20.27 9.21
C GLU A 228 -0.67 -20.32 7.92
N LEU A 229 -0.10 -19.18 7.50
CA LEU A 229 0.75 -19.08 6.30
C LEU A 229 2.25 -19.13 6.63
N VAL A 230 2.64 -18.50 7.73
CA VAL A 230 4.04 -18.23 8.08
C VAL A 230 4.28 -18.48 9.56
N ALA A 231 5.10 -19.49 9.86
CA ALA A 231 5.49 -19.81 11.23
C ALA A 231 6.27 -18.65 11.88
N PRO A 232 6.26 -18.51 13.22
CA PRO A 232 7.12 -17.56 13.92
C PRO A 232 8.60 -17.70 13.56
N LEU A 233 9.33 -16.59 13.51
CA LEU A 233 10.76 -16.59 13.27
C LEU A 233 11.48 -16.75 14.60
N ARG A 234 11.95 -17.97 14.89
CA ARG A 234 12.71 -18.29 16.12
C ARG A 234 14.21 -18.26 15.90
N GLU A 235 14.63 -18.78 14.76
CA GLU A 235 15.99 -18.77 14.23
C GLU A 235 15.94 -18.33 12.77
N ASP A 236 17.07 -17.89 12.22
CA ASP A 236 17.14 -17.44 10.83
C ASP A 236 16.75 -18.56 9.85
N ARG A 237 15.92 -18.21 8.87
CA ARG A 237 15.54 -19.07 7.74
C ARG A 237 15.32 -18.24 6.49
N ALA A 238 15.23 -18.91 5.34
CA ALA A 238 14.85 -18.25 4.09
C ALA A 238 13.42 -17.69 4.19
N LEU A 239 13.28 -16.36 4.11
CA LEU A 239 11.98 -15.68 4.22
C LEU A 239 11.24 -15.52 2.88
N ALA A 240 11.87 -15.86 1.75
CA ALA A 240 11.28 -15.62 0.43
C ALA A 240 9.93 -16.35 0.24
N GLY A 241 9.83 -17.62 0.66
CA GLY A 241 8.59 -18.38 0.60
C GLY A 241 7.50 -17.86 1.55
N ASP A 242 7.91 -17.42 2.73
CA ASP A 242 7.02 -16.80 3.72
C ASP A 242 6.39 -15.52 3.16
N LEU A 243 7.22 -14.62 2.62
CA LEU A 243 6.79 -13.35 2.03
C LEU A 243 5.90 -13.57 0.81
N ALA A 244 6.24 -14.53 -0.06
CA ALA A 244 5.43 -14.88 -1.22
C ALA A 244 4.03 -15.41 -0.82
N SER A 245 3.95 -16.20 0.24
CA SER A 245 2.68 -16.72 0.75
C SER A 245 1.75 -15.60 1.24
N VAL A 246 2.31 -14.61 1.94
CA VAL A 246 1.57 -13.42 2.40
C VAL A 246 1.20 -12.50 1.22
N ASP A 247 2.08 -12.33 0.22
CA ASP A 247 1.76 -11.60 -1.01
C ASP A 247 0.53 -12.19 -1.71
N VAL A 248 0.51 -13.51 -1.93
CA VAL A 248 -0.64 -14.20 -2.55
C VAL A 248 -1.90 -14.05 -1.69
N TRP A 249 -1.79 -14.14 -0.37
CA TRP A 249 -2.92 -13.92 0.54
C TRP A 249 -3.50 -12.50 0.45
N LEU A 250 -2.64 -11.48 0.31
CA LEU A 250 -3.06 -10.11 0.04
C LEU A 250 -3.71 -9.97 -1.35
N ALA A 251 -3.09 -10.54 -2.39
CA ALA A 251 -3.53 -10.43 -3.78
C ALA A 251 -4.90 -11.06 -4.01
N THR A 252 -5.19 -12.16 -3.29
CA THR A 252 -6.45 -12.91 -3.36
C THR A 252 -7.49 -12.42 -2.35
N GLU A 253 -7.21 -11.34 -1.62
CA GLU A 253 -8.07 -10.76 -0.58
C GLU A 253 -8.53 -11.74 0.51
N ARG A 254 -7.81 -12.85 0.71
CA ARG A 254 -8.15 -13.88 1.71
C ARG A 254 -8.11 -13.37 3.15
N TRP A 255 -7.47 -12.23 3.39
CA TRP A 255 -7.50 -11.50 4.67
C TRP A 255 -8.89 -11.05 5.09
N ARG A 256 -9.82 -10.88 4.14
CA ARG A 256 -11.21 -10.54 4.46
C ARG A 256 -11.90 -11.64 5.24
N THR A 257 -11.61 -12.91 4.94
CA THR A 257 -12.15 -14.06 5.65
C THR A 257 -11.79 -14.02 7.13
N ALA A 258 -10.53 -13.66 7.45
CA ALA A 258 -10.06 -13.53 8.83
C ALA A 258 -10.80 -12.42 9.61
N LEU A 259 -11.27 -11.37 8.93
CA LEU A 259 -12.05 -10.29 9.54
C LEU A 259 -13.55 -10.62 9.65
N GLY A 260 -14.03 -11.70 9.01
CA GLY A 260 -15.42 -12.12 9.05
C GLY A 260 -16.40 -10.97 8.71
N PRO A 261 -17.47 -10.77 9.50
CA PRO A 261 -18.44 -9.69 9.26
C PRO A 261 -17.84 -8.29 9.22
N LEU A 262 -16.70 -8.06 9.88
CA LEU A 262 -16.04 -6.75 9.90
C LEU A 262 -15.51 -6.35 8.53
N ALA A 263 -15.17 -7.31 7.67
CA ALA A 263 -14.64 -7.05 6.32
C ALA A 263 -15.60 -6.20 5.48
N SER A 264 -16.91 -6.40 5.62
CA SER A 264 -17.95 -5.64 4.90
C SER A 264 -18.06 -4.17 5.33
N ARG A 265 -17.53 -3.83 6.51
CA ARG A 265 -17.59 -2.49 7.11
C ARG A 265 -16.35 -1.65 6.81
N ILE A 266 -15.30 -2.28 6.31
CA ILE A 266 -14.03 -1.66 5.96
C ILE A 266 -14.08 -1.22 4.49
N ARG A 267 -13.80 0.06 4.25
CA ARG A 267 -13.78 0.68 2.91
C ARG A 267 -12.37 0.95 2.39
#